data_AF-A0A0F9LSF9-F1
#
_entry.id   AF-A0A0F9LSF9-F1
#
_cell.length_a   1.000
_cell.length_b   1.000
_cell.length_c   1.000
_cell.angle_alpha   90.00
_cell.angle_beta   90.00
_cell.angle_gamma   90.00
#
_symmetry.space_group_name_H-M   'P 1'
#
loop_
_entity.id
_entity.type
_entity.pdbx_description
1 polymer ?
#
loop_
_entity_poly.entity_id
_entity_poly.type
_entity_poly.pdbx_seq_one_letter_code
_entity_poly.pdbx_strand_id
1 'polypeptide(L)'
;ESIEPITVADVPDKPLLLRTIGYQAHVQLWKDGVVVGGAIMPCYFTENCCKGKEGDAKHKACMSAAQTFATSKAYRMNFSYVAILAGFQPLPAEEVTDDMREPVDKTQHWCLEHDTAFFKKGKMTSYAHPIGDSKDWCHEHDNKKKETVEDQNWPEDPPRAKAAAEAAREALAEREPEEKSIMNLEWLKEQLGILQGKRIKAYSDTTILNYLNAITRQESKDIAEAASKLDAKQATEFTRKVREAVEMA
;
A
#
# COMPACT_ATOMS: atom_id res chain seq x y z
N GLU A 1 -0.53 -19.38 0.41
CA GLU A 1 0.92 -19.12 0.25
C GLU A 1 1.61 -20.46 0.02
N SER A 2 2.64 -20.53 -0.81
CA SER A 2 3.49 -21.72 -0.97
C SER A 2 4.95 -21.34 -0.71
N ILE A 3 5.77 -22.31 -0.30
CA ILE A 3 7.19 -22.11 -0.05
C ILE A 3 8.01 -23.27 -0.60
N GLU A 4 9.08 -22.96 -1.31
CA GLU A 4 9.91 -23.94 -2.00
C GLU A 4 11.39 -23.75 -1.64
N PRO A 5 12.17 -24.84 -1.46
CA PRO A 5 13.59 -24.75 -1.21
C PRO A 5 14.33 -24.29 -2.47
N ILE A 6 15.26 -23.33 -2.29
CA ILE A 6 16.22 -22.95 -3.32
C ILE A 6 17.42 -23.88 -3.17
N THR A 7 17.72 -24.66 -4.21
CA THR A 7 18.79 -25.67 -4.18
C THR A 7 19.87 -25.37 -5.22
N VAL A 8 21.12 -25.73 -4.91
CA VAL A 8 22.26 -25.69 -5.82
C VAL A 8 22.98 -27.04 -5.80
N ALA A 9 23.58 -27.42 -6.92
CA ALA A 9 24.41 -28.63 -6.98
C ALA A 9 25.71 -28.41 -6.19
N ASP A 10 26.05 -29.32 -5.27
CA ASP A 10 27.32 -29.27 -4.52
C ASP A 10 28.55 -29.48 -5.42
N VAL A 11 28.36 -30.16 -6.56
CA VAL A 11 29.39 -30.38 -7.59
C VAL A 11 28.75 -30.13 -8.97
N PRO A 12 29.35 -29.31 -9.85
CA PRO A 12 28.79 -28.96 -11.17
C PRO A 12 28.38 -30.19 -12.01
N ASP A 13 29.09 -31.31 -11.84
CA ASP A 13 28.94 -32.53 -12.64
C ASP A 13 28.23 -33.69 -11.91
N LYS A 14 27.66 -33.47 -10.70
CA LYS A 14 26.87 -34.49 -9.98
C LYS A 14 25.55 -33.91 -9.47
N PRO A 15 24.47 -33.96 -10.27
CA PRO A 15 23.17 -33.35 -9.93
C PRO A 15 22.43 -34.04 -8.77
N LEU A 16 22.95 -35.13 -8.21
CA LEU A 16 22.29 -35.92 -7.17
C LEU A 16 22.54 -35.41 -5.74
N LEU A 17 23.43 -34.42 -5.56
CA LEU A 17 23.69 -33.78 -4.26
C LEU A 17 23.27 -32.31 -4.35
N LEU A 18 21.96 -32.10 -4.19
CA LEU A 18 21.36 -30.77 -4.12
C LEU A 18 21.42 -30.25 -2.69
N ARG A 19 22.11 -29.14 -2.49
CA ARG A 19 22.18 -28.43 -1.21
C ARG A 19 21.19 -27.27 -1.21
N THR A 20 20.34 -27.21 -0.19
CA THR A 20 19.46 -26.05 0.03
C THR A 20 20.28 -24.85 0.50
N ILE A 21 20.11 -23.71 -0.18
CA ILE A 21 20.79 -22.44 0.13
C ILE A 21 19.82 -21.35 0.63
N GLY A 22 18.52 -21.61 0.55
CA GLY A 22 17.48 -20.68 0.96
C GLY A 22 16.08 -21.20 0.66
N TYR A 23 15.10 -20.31 0.78
CA TYR A 23 13.70 -20.59 0.49
C TYR A 23 13.07 -19.45 -0.30
N GLN A 24 12.15 -19.79 -1.19
CA GLN A 24 11.35 -18.84 -1.94
C GLN A 24 9.88 -19.00 -1.54
N ALA A 25 9.25 -17.90 -1.13
CA ALA A 25 7.84 -17.87 -0.80
C ALA A 25 7.04 -17.20 -1.92
N HIS A 26 5.88 -17.77 -2.22
CA HIS A 26 4.88 -17.25 -3.14
C HIS A 26 3.60 -16.96 -2.35
N VAL A 27 3.21 -15.69 -2.33
CA VAL A 27 2.02 -15.22 -1.61
C VAL A 27 0.99 -14.76 -2.63
N GLN A 28 -0.24 -15.21 -2.45
CA GLN A 28 -1.40 -14.78 -3.23
C GLN A 28 -2.37 -14.09 -2.29
N LEU A 29 -2.91 -12.96 -2.72
CA LEU A 29 -3.94 -12.21 -2.05
C LEU A 29 -5.29 -12.60 -2.65
N TRP A 30 -6.22 -13.00 -1.79
CA TRP A 30 -7.54 -13.45 -2.19
C TRP A 30 -8.58 -12.46 -1.69
N LYS A 31 -9.54 -12.11 -2.54
CA LYS A 31 -10.72 -11.32 -2.19
C LYS A 31 -11.94 -11.93 -2.86
N ASP A 32 -12.98 -12.22 -2.07
CA ASP A 32 -14.25 -12.75 -2.57
C ASP A 32 -14.08 -14.01 -3.46
N GLY A 33 -13.12 -14.87 -3.12
CA GLY A 33 -12.82 -16.10 -3.85
C GLY A 33 -11.97 -15.92 -5.12
N VAL A 34 -11.55 -14.69 -5.45
CA VAL A 34 -10.69 -14.39 -6.61
C VAL A 34 -9.30 -13.94 -6.13
N VAL A 35 -8.26 -14.36 -6.85
CA VAL A 35 -6.89 -13.88 -6.62
C VAL A 35 -6.78 -12.45 -7.15
N VAL A 36 -6.57 -11.49 -6.26
CA VAL A 36 -6.48 -10.06 -6.57
C VAL A 36 -5.05 -9.55 -6.68
N GLY A 37 -4.06 -10.36 -6.29
CA GLY A 37 -2.65 -10.00 -6.38
C GLY A 37 -1.75 -11.05 -5.75
N GLY A 38 -0.45 -10.77 -5.73
CA GLY A 38 0.53 -11.64 -5.11
C GLY A 38 1.94 -11.11 -5.22
N ALA A 39 2.87 -11.77 -4.56
CA ALA A 39 4.29 -11.49 -4.69
C ALA A 39 5.13 -12.72 -4.40
N ILE A 40 6.35 -12.67 -4.92
CA ILE A 40 7.36 -13.71 -4.74
C ILE A 40 8.56 -13.04 -4.07
N MET A 41 9.12 -13.69 -3.04
CA MET A 41 10.37 -13.28 -2.42
C MET A 41 11.25 -14.48 -2.06
N PRO A 42 12.53 -14.47 -2.46
CA PRO A 42 13.54 -15.38 -1.94
C PRO A 42 14.16 -14.85 -0.63
N CYS A 43 14.56 -15.76 0.24
CA CYS A 43 15.44 -15.51 1.38
C CYS A 43 16.56 -16.55 1.36
N TYR A 44 17.79 -16.11 1.58
CA TYR A 44 18.97 -16.98 1.57
C TYR A 44 19.51 -17.20 2.99
N PHE A 45 20.29 -18.26 3.18
CA PHE A 45 20.97 -18.55 4.45
C PHE A 45 22.06 -17.55 4.84
N THR A 46 22.40 -16.63 3.94
CA THR A 46 23.29 -15.48 4.16
C THR A 46 22.58 -14.29 4.78
N GLU A 47 21.25 -14.28 4.79
CA GLU A 47 20.46 -13.16 5.28
C GLU A 47 20.62 -12.92 6.78
N ASN A 48 20.40 -11.67 7.20
CA ASN A 48 20.61 -11.25 8.59
C ASN A 48 19.76 -12.06 9.59
N CYS A 49 18.56 -12.49 9.18
CA CYS A 49 17.66 -13.33 9.97
C CYS A 49 18.23 -14.74 10.29
N CYS A 50 19.20 -15.21 9.50
CA CYS A 50 19.83 -16.52 9.61
C CYS A 50 21.20 -16.49 10.29
N LYS A 51 21.74 -15.30 10.61
CA LYS A 51 23.04 -15.17 11.29
C LYS A 51 22.99 -15.77 12.69
N GLY A 52 24.03 -16.53 13.04
CA GLY A 52 24.16 -17.18 14.35
C GLY A 52 23.22 -18.37 14.59
N LYS A 53 22.50 -18.84 13.56
CA LYS A 53 21.59 -19.99 13.64
C LYS A 53 22.12 -21.14 12.79
N GLU A 54 21.97 -22.36 13.29
CA GLU A 54 22.38 -23.61 12.60
C GLU A 54 21.24 -24.64 12.61
N GLY A 55 21.38 -25.68 11.78
CA GLY A 55 20.40 -26.75 11.64
C GLY A 55 18.98 -26.22 11.36
N ASP A 56 17.97 -26.89 11.91
CA ASP A 56 16.55 -26.57 11.73
C ASP A 56 16.19 -25.13 12.08
N ALA A 57 16.88 -24.52 13.06
CA ALA A 57 16.64 -23.14 13.45
C ALA A 57 16.97 -22.16 12.31
N LYS A 58 18.01 -22.46 11.52
CA LYS A 58 18.38 -21.68 10.33
C LYS A 58 17.34 -21.81 9.23
N HIS A 59 16.86 -23.03 8.98
CA HIS A 59 15.82 -23.31 7.99
C HIS A 59 14.51 -22.60 8.34
N LYS A 60 14.04 -22.72 9.59
CA LYS A 60 12.83 -22.05 10.08
C LYS A 60 12.93 -20.52 9.96
N ALA A 61 14.07 -19.95 10.35
CA ALA A 61 14.28 -18.51 10.25
C ALA A 61 14.23 -18.01 8.80
N CYS A 62 14.85 -18.75 7.87
CA CYS A 62 14.86 -18.41 6.45
C CYS A 62 13.46 -18.53 5.82
N MET A 63 12.74 -19.61 6.11
CA MET A 63 11.36 -19.80 5.63
C MET A 63 10.43 -18.68 6.11
N SER A 64 10.47 -18.39 7.41
CA SER A 64 9.65 -17.35 8.01
C SER A 64 9.96 -15.98 7.42
N ALA A 65 11.23 -15.66 7.20
CA ALA A 65 11.63 -14.39 6.60
C ALA A 65 11.16 -14.28 5.13
N ALA A 66 11.32 -15.33 4.32
CA ALA A 66 10.83 -15.36 2.95
C ALA A 66 9.31 -15.07 2.87
N GLN A 67 8.53 -15.72 3.74
CA GLN A 67 7.09 -15.48 3.84
C GLN A 67 6.80 -14.04 4.24
N THR A 68 7.40 -13.54 5.33
CA THR A 68 7.18 -12.16 5.78
C THR A 68 7.48 -11.15 4.67
N PHE A 69 8.60 -11.29 3.98
CA PHE A 69 8.95 -10.38 2.88
C PHE A 69 8.00 -10.51 1.68
N ALA A 70 7.63 -11.73 1.29
CA ALA A 70 6.67 -11.96 0.21
C ALA A 70 5.31 -11.36 0.54
N THR A 71 4.81 -11.57 1.77
CA THR A 71 3.54 -11.04 2.24
C THR A 71 3.57 -9.51 2.28
N SER A 72 4.60 -8.91 2.90
CA SER A 72 4.75 -7.44 2.95
C SER A 72 4.81 -6.84 1.54
N LYS A 73 5.55 -7.45 0.61
CA LYS A 73 5.61 -7.02 -0.78
C LYS A 73 4.27 -7.14 -1.49
N ALA A 74 3.55 -8.26 -1.30
CA ALA A 74 2.23 -8.46 -1.88
C ALA A 74 1.24 -7.37 -1.43
N TYR A 75 1.16 -7.10 -0.13
CA TYR A 75 0.28 -6.05 0.39
C TYR A 75 0.71 -4.66 -0.08
N ARG A 76 2.01 -4.36 -0.03
CA ARG A 76 2.53 -3.07 -0.44
C ARG A 76 2.25 -2.76 -1.92
N MET A 77 2.48 -3.72 -2.82
CA MET A 77 2.27 -3.50 -4.25
C MET A 77 0.79 -3.31 -4.61
N ASN A 78 -0.11 -4.04 -3.94
CA ASN A 78 -1.54 -4.05 -4.29
C ASN A 78 -2.36 -3.01 -3.51
N PHE A 79 -1.91 -2.56 -2.34
CA PHE A 79 -2.63 -1.62 -1.47
C PHE A 79 -1.87 -0.31 -1.21
N SER A 80 -0.76 -0.04 -1.91
CA SER A 80 -0.06 1.25 -1.86
C SER A 80 -0.98 2.44 -2.18
N TYR A 81 -2.00 2.23 -3.01
CA TYR A 81 -3.00 3.25 -3.34
C TYR A 81 -3.74 3.77 -2.10
N VAL A 82 -3.90 2.94 -1.05
CA VAL A 82 -4.55 3.36 0.20
C VAL A 82 -3.71 4.43 0.90
N ALA A 83 -2.39 4.28 0.88
CA ALA A 83 -1.47 5.30 1.40
C ALA A 83 -1.54 6.59 0.56
N ILE A 84 -1.64 6.47 -0.77
CA ILE A 84 -1.80 7.62 -1.68
C ILE A 84 -3.11 8.39 -1.38
N LEU A 85 -4.23 7.68 -1.18
CA LEU A 85 -5.50 8.30 -0.83
C LEU A 85 -5.46 9.04 0.51
N ALA A 86 -4.62 8.59 1.44
CA ALA A 86 -4.37 9.27 2.71
C ALA A 86 -3.34 10.41 2.61
N GLY A 87 -2.86 10.74 1.39
CA GLY A 87 -1.89 11.81 1.15
C GLY A 87 -0.43 11.43 1.38
N PHE A 88 -0.13 10.14 1.61
CA PHE A 88 1.24 9.66 1.77
C PHE A 88 1.86 9.21 0.44
N GLN A 89 3.16 9.42 0.28
CA GLN A 89 3.92 8.86 -0.84
C GLN A 89 4.40 7.45 -0.47
N PRO A 90 3.98 6.39 -1.20
CA PRO A 90 4.31 5.01 -0.84
C PRO A 90 5.73 4.60 -1.31
N LEU A 91 6.75 5.39 -0.99
CA LEU A 91 8.13 5.22 -1.47
C LEU A 91 8.80 3.93 -0.99
N PRO A 92 9.28 3.06 -1.91
CA PRO A 92 10.40 2.13 -1.76
C PRO A 92 11.17 2.20 -0.45
N ALA A 93 11.38 1.14 0.34
CA ALA A 93 12.41 1.28 1.37
C ALA A 93 13.78 1.57 0.71
N GLU A 94 13.97 1.03 -0.49
CA GLU A 94 15.11 1.20 -1.39
C GLU A 94 15.14 2.57 -2.11
N GLU A 95 14.03 3.30 -2.15
CA GLU A 95 13.93 4.62 -2.77
C GLU A 95 13.98 5.77 -1.75
N VAL A 96 14.09 5.46 -0.45
CA VAL A 96 14.37 6.46 0.59
C VAL A 96 15.83 6.89 0.44
N THR A 97 16.06 8.12 -0.03
CA THR A 97 17.39 8.72 -0.03
C THR A 97 17.75 9.19 1.38
N ASP A 98 19.05 9.32 1.68
CA ASP A 98 19.50 9.81 2.99
C ASP A 98 19.03 11.25 3.24
N ASP A 99 18.77 12.01 2.18
CA ASP A 99 18.20 13.37 2.22
C ASP A 99 16.71 13.40 2.60
N MET A 100 16.01 12.27 2.47
CA MET A 100 14.62 12.11 2.90
C MET A 100 14.51 11.67 4.37
N ARG A 101 15.64 11.32 4.99
CA ARG A 101 15.68 10.96 6.40
C ARG A 101 15.51 12.22 7.23
N GLU A 102 14.65 12.16 8.25
CA GLU A 102 14.55 13.27 9.18
C GLU A 102 15.91 13.51 9.84
N PRO A 103 16.31 14.79 10.00
CA PRO A 103 17.56 15.12 10.67
C PRO A 103 17.54 14.52 12.07
N VAL A 104 18.58 13.76 12.40
CA VAL A 104 18.72 13.16 13.73
C VAL A 104 18.72 14.29 14.76
N ASP A 105 17.84 14.20 15.75
CA ASP A 105 17.82 15.14 16.86
C ASP A 105 19.11 15.01 17.67
N LYS A 106 20.07 15.91 17.41
CA LYS A 106 21.36 15.96 18.11
C LYS A 106 21.28 16.64 19.48
N THR A 107 20.09 17.05 19.94
CA THR A 107 19.94 17.77 21.22
C THR A 107 19.96 16.83 22.42
N GLN A 108 19.60 15.56 22.25
CA GLN A 108 19.55 14.57 23.32
C GLN A 108 20.47 13.40 23.04
N HIS A 109 21.27 13.00 24.04
CA HIS A 109 22.11 11.80 24.01
C HIS A 109 22.97 11.68 22.72
N TRP A 110 23.55 12.79 22.27
CA TRP A 110 24.46 12.82 21.12
C TRP A 110 25.89 13.07 21.59
N CYS A 111 26.83 12.26 21.10
CA CYS A 111 28.25 12.51 21.36
C CYS A 111 28.82 13.43 20.28
N LEU A 112 29.21 14.64 20.67
CA LEU A 112 29.84 15.61 19.78
C LEU A 112 31.28 15.24 19.39
N GLU A 113 31.96 14.44 20.21
CA GLU A 113 33.35 14.04 19.96
C GLU A 113 33.45 13.00 18.85
N HIS A 114 32.43 12.15 18.70
CA HIS A 114 32.44 11.02 17.77
C HIS A 114 31.32 11.09 16.72
N ASP A 115 30.50 12.16 16.74
CA ASP A 115 29.33 12.38 15.90
C ASP A 115 28.42 11.14 15.78
N THR A 116 28.13 10.53 16.93
CA THR A 116 27.27 9.34 17.04
C THR A 116 26.32 9.47 18.22
N ALA A 117 25.11 8.93 18.06
CA ALA A 117 24.13 8.87 19.15
C ALA A 117 24.63 7.92 20.26
N PHE A 118 24.61 8.40 21.50
CA PHE A 118 24.66 7.52 22.65
C PHE A 118 23.39 6.67 22.71
N PHE A 119 23.53 5.39 23.04
CA PHE A 119 22.39 4.51 23.20
C PHE A 119 22.51 3.69 24.49
N LYS A 120 21.36 3.20 24.97
CA LYS A 120 21.28 2.30 26.12
C LYS A 120 20.55 1.04 25.70
N LYS A 121 21.24 -0.10 25.72
CA LYS A 121 20.66 -1.40 25.33
C LYS A 121 20.95 -2.46 26.38
N GLY A 122 19.92 -3.23 26.78
CA GLY A 122 20.08 -4.35 27.70
C GLY A 122 20.45 -3.92 29.12
N LYS A 123 21.53 -4.51 29.68
CA LYS A 123 21.99 -4.29 31.07
C LYS A 123 22.95 -3.09 31.24
N MET A 124 23.06 -2.21 30.24
CA MET A 124 23.94 -1.05 30.33
C MET A 124 23.47 -0.09 31.43
N THR A 125 24.40 0.39 32.24
CA THR A 125 24.13 1.31 33.36
C THR A 125 23.99 2.76 32.88
N SER A 126 24.84 3.20 31.95
CA SER A 126 24.84 4.54 31.34
C SER A 126 24.63 4.50 29.82
N TYR A 127 24.31 5.67 29.24
CA TYR A 127 24.31 5.89 27.80
C TYR A 127 25.75 5.87 27.28
N ALA A 128 26.00 5.06 26.25
CA ALA A 128 27.34 4.90 25.68
C ALA A 128 27.26 4.54 24.19
N HIS A 129 28.34 4.75 23.45
CA HIS A 129 28.49 4.25 22.08
C HIS A 129 29.93 3.77 21.86
N PRO A 130 30.17 2.83 20.92
CA PRO A 130 31.52 2.43 20.54
C PRO A 130 32.22 3.53 19.75
N ILE A 131 33.54 3.66 19.91
CA ILE A 131 34.35 4.65 19.20
C ILE A 131 34.79 4.07 17.85
N GLY A 132 34.02 4.31 16.79
CA GLY A 132 34.33 3.81 15.44
C GLY A 132 34.52 2.29 15.39
N ASP A 133 35.61 1.84 14.76
CA ASP A 133 36.00 0.42 14.68
C ASP A 133 36.83 -0.07 15.88
N SER A 134 37.08 0.81 16.87
CA SER A 134 37.82 0.42 18.07
C SER A 134 36.92 -0.33 19.05
N LYS A 135 37.54 -1.07 19.98
CA LYS A 135 36.83 -1.78 21.06
C LYS A 135 36.50 -0.88 22.25
N ASP A 136 36.84 0.40 22.16
CA ASP A 136 36.70 1.37 23.24
C ASP A 136 35.31 2.02 23.20
N TRP A 137 34.80 2.35 24.39
CA TRP A 137 33.46 2.90 24.56
C TRP A 137 33.54 4.33 25.09
N CYS A 138 32.80 5.23 24.44
CA CYS A 138 32.57 6.57 24.96
C CYS A 138 31.29 6.55 25.80
N HIS A 139 31.37 7.05 27.03
CA HIS A 139 30.22 7.17 27.93
C HIS A 139 29.74 8.61 27.98
N GLU A 140 28.44 8.80 28.10
CA GLU A 140 27.87 10.12 28.36
C GLU A 140 28.37 10.59 29.74
N HIS A 141 29.29 11.54 29.75
CA HIS A 141 29.70 12.22 30.98
C HIS A 141 28.56 13.14 31.42
N ASP A 142 28.14 13.06 32.68
CA ASP A 142 27.14 13.95 33.29
C ASP A 142 27.52 15.42 33.06
N ASN A 143 27.00 16.01 31.98
CA ASN A 143 27.24 17.41 31.68
C ASN A 143 26.41 18.22 32.67
N LYS A 144 27.07 18.65 33.75
CA LYS A 144 26.61 19.68 34.68
C LYS A 144 25.93 20.81 33.90
N LYS A 145 24.62 20.98 34.12
CA LYS A 145 23.77 22.13 33.79
C LYS A 145 24.34 23.06 32.70
N LYS A 146 23.91 22.87 31.45
CA LYS A 146 23.76 24.01 30.53
C LYS A 146 22.36 24.57 30.68
N GLU A 147 22.32 25.88 30.76
CA GLU A 147 21.21 26.73 31.20
C GLU A 147 19.90 26.40 30.48
N THR A 148 18.81 26.52 31.25
CA THR A 148 17.44 26.49 30.78
C THR A 148 17.25 27.51 29.67
N VAL A 149 17.25 27.06 28.42
CA VAL A 149 16.65 27.83 27.34
C VAL A 149 15.15 27.74 27.55
N GLU A 150 14.57 28.92 27.74
CA GLU A 150 13.15 29.17 27.94
C GLU A 150 12.26 28.37 26.97
N ASP A 151 11.08 28.06 27.47
CA ASP A 151 9.85 27.62 26.81
C ASP A 151 9.70 28.23 25.39
N GLN A 152 10.30 27.58 24.40
CA GLN A 152 10.15 27.96 22.99
C GLN A 152 9.08 27.08 22.37
N ASN A 153 7.88 27.66 22.34
CA ASN A 153 6.76 27.36 21.46
C ASN A 153 7.19 26.57 20.22
N TRP A 154 6.68 25.34 20.10
CA TRP A 154 6.93 24.44 18.98
C TRP A 154 6.63 25.16 17.65
N PRO A 155 7.56 25.22 16.68
CA PRO A 155 7.23 25.75 15.36
C PRO A 155 6.14 24.87 14.74
N GLU A 156 5.05 25.50 14.30
CA GLU A 156 4.01 24.80 13.54
C GLU A 156 4.63 24.05 12.35
N ASP A 157 4.01 22.92 11.99
CA ASP A 157 4.45 21.97 10.97
C ASP A 157 5.20 22.63 9.80
N PRO A 158 6.34 22.05 9.36
CA PRO A 158 7.19 22.66 8.35
C PRO A 158 6.38 23.06 7.11
N PRO A 159 6.73 24.18 6.44
CA PRO A 159 5.94 24.75 5.34
C PRO A 159 5.64 23.74 4.22
N ARG A 160 6.42 22.66 4.11
CA ARG A 160 6.21 21.57 3.16
C ARG A 160 4.98 20.72 3.47
N ALA A 161 4.64 20.49 4.74
CA ALA A 161 3.44 19.75 5.13
C ALA A 161 2.18 20.57 4.89
N LYS A 162 2.20 21.87 5.24
CA LYS A 162 1.10 22.79 4.92
C LYS A 162 0.98 23.04 3.42
N ALA A 163 2.07 23.29 2.71
CA ALA A 163 2.05 23.48 1.25
C ALA A 163 1.66 22.20 0.50
N ALA A 164 2.03 21.01 0.99
CA ALA A 164 1.55 19.75 0.42
C ALA A 164 0.05 19.53 0.73
N ALA A 165 -0.41 19.86 1.93
CA ALA A 165 -1.83 19.79 2.29
C ALA A 165 -2.67 20.83 1.53
N GLU A 166 -2.12 22.01 1.27
CA GLU A 166 -2.75 23.10 0.53
C GLU A 166 -2.74 22.81 -0.97
N ALA A 167 -1.62 22.33 -1.53
CA ALA A 167 -1.56 21.84 -2.91
C ALA A 167 -2.42 20.59 -3.14
N ALA A 168 -2.54 19.69 -2.14
CA ALA A 168 -3.46 18.56 -2.21
C ALA A 168 -4.92 19.02 -2.14
N ARG A 169 -5.23 20.06 -1.35
CA ARG A 169 -6.56 20.68 -1.30
C ARG A 169 -6.89 21.44 -2.58
N GLU A 170 -5.93 22.13 -3.17
CA GLU A 170 -6.06 22.85 -4.45
C GLU A 170 -6.21 21.86 -5.61
N ALA A 171 -5.43 20.77 -5.63
CA ALA A 171 -5.59 19.67 -6.60
C ALA A 171 -6.92 18.90 -6.42
N LEU A 172 -7.47 18.85 -5.20
CA LEU A 172 -8.82 18.32 -4.95
C LEU A 172 -9.92 19.31 -5.35
N ALA A 173 -9.66 20.62 -5.27
CA ALA A 173 -10.61 21.68 -5.62
C ALA A 173 -10.65 21.94 -7.14
N GLU A 174 -9.54 21.73 -7.86
CA GLU A 174 -9.46 21.79 -9.32
C GLU A 174 -9.95 20.51 -10.01
N ARG A 175 -10.10 19.41 -9.26
CA ARG A 175 -10.96 18.31 -9.70
C ARG A 175 -12.41 18.76 -9.53
N GLU A 176 -12.89 19.51 -10.52
CA GLU A 176 -14.32 19.52 -10.80
C GLU A 176 -14.83 18.07 -10.76
N PRO A 177 -15.99 17.81 -10.16
CA PRO A 177 -16.58 16.48 -10.18
C PRO A 177 -16.95 16.17 -11.62
N GLU A 178 -16.00 15.64 -12.38
CA GLU A 178 -16.31 14.76 -13.48
C GLU A 178 -16.94 13.53 -12.84
N GLU A 179 -18.23 13.66 -12.52
CA GLU A 179 -19.15 12.56 -12.30
C GLU A 179 -19.15 11.72 -13.58
N LYS A 180 -18.08 10.94 -13.76
CA LYS A 180 -18.05 9.88 -14.76
C LYS A 180 -19.10 8.89 -14.31
N SER A 181 -20.29 9.08 -14.85
CA SER A 181 -21.38 8.12 -14.81
C SER A 181 -20.79 6.73 -15.00
N ILE A 182 -20.91 5.88 -13.98
CA ILE A 182 -20.40 4.49 -13.97
C ILE A 182 -21.00 3.71 -15.15
N MET A 183 -22.13 4.19 -15.68
CA MET A 183 -22.81 3.70 -16.86
C MET A 183 -22.44 4.50 -18.11
N ASN A 184 -22.14 3.80 -19.20
CA ASN A 184 -21.95 4.42 -20.51
C ASN A 184 -23.32 4.89 -21.06
N LEU A 185 -23.56 6.20 -21.01
CA LEU A 185 -24.80 6.84 -21.45
C LEU A 185 -25.04 6.71 -22.96
N GLU A 186 -23.98 6.63 -23.76
CA GLU A 186 -24.05 6.47 -25.21
C GLU A 186 -24.55 5.06 -25.57
N TRP A 187 -23.99 4.04 -24.91
CA TRP A 187 -24.48 2.66 -25.02
C TRP A 187 -25.94 2.54 -24.58
N LEU A 188 -26.32 3.16 -23.46
CA LEU A 188 -27.70 3.08 -22.96
C LEU A 188 -28.70 3.66 -23.97
N LYS A 189 -28.40 4.82 -24.56
CA LYS A 189 -29.25 5.44 -25.59
C LYS A 189 -29.41 4.54 -26.82
N GLU A 190 -28.33 3.91 -27.26
CA GLU A 190 -28.36 2.98 -28.38
C GLU A 190 -29.25 1.75 -28.09
N GLN A 191 -29.07 1.12 -26.92
CA GLN A 191 -29.87 -0.06 -26.55
C GLN A 191 -31.35 0.27 -26.35
N LEU A 192 -31.65 1.41 -25.71
CA LEU A 192 -33.03 1.87 -25.57
C LEU A 192 -33.66 2.18 -26.93
N GLY A 193 -32.91 2.74 -27.87
CA GLY A 193 -33.35 2.95 -29.24
C GLY A 193 -33.77 1.65 -29.94
N ILE A 194 -33.02 0.56 -29.74
CA ILE A 194 -33.37 -0.77 -30.29
C ILE A 194 -34.67 -1.29 -29.68
N LEU A 195 -34.80 -1.24 -28.36
CA LEU A 195 -35.99 -1.73 -27.63
C LEU A 195 -37.24 -0.92 -27.94
N GLN A 196 -37.10 0.39 -28.08
CA GLN A 196 -38.18 1.31 -28.44
C GLN A 196 -38.57 1.21 -29.91
N GLY A 197 -37.59 1.00 -30.80
CA GLY A 197 -37.83 0.72 -32.22
C GLY A 197 -38.68 -0.54 -32.44
N LYS A 198 -38.51 -1.55 -31.57
CA LYS A 198 -39.32 -2.77 -31.53
C LYS A 198 -40.67 -2.61 -30.81
N ARG A 199 -41.02 -1.39 -30.39
CA ARG A 199 -42.29 -1.00 -29.73
C ARG A 199 -42.61 -1.82 -28.47
N ILE A 200 -41.58 -2.19 -27.70
CA ILE A 200 -41.77 -2.91 -26.43
C ILE A 200 -42.24 -1.91 -25.37
N LYS A 201 -43.53 -1.98 -24.99
CA LYS A 201 -44.16 -1.03 -24.05
C LYS A 201 -43.46 -0.94 -22.69
N ALA A 202 -42.82 -2.03 -22.26
CA ALA A 202 -42.07 -2.11 -21.00
C ALA A 202 -40.82 -1.22 -20.98
N TYR A 203 -40.31 -0.80 -22.15
CA TYR A 203 -39.12 0.07 -22.30
C TYR A 203 -39.47 1.45 -22.89
N SER A 204 -40.69 1.92 -22.64
CA SER A 204 -41.06 3.31 -22.93
C SER A 204 -40.32 4.27 -21.99
N ASP A 205 -40.05 5.50 -22.47
CA ASP A 205 -39.30 6.51 -21.70
C ASP A 205 -39.88 6.75 -20.31
N THR A 206 -41.21 6.80 -20.21
CA THR A 206 -41.93 6.99 -18.95
C THR A 206 -41.78 5.82 -17.98
N THR A 207 -41.71 4.59 -18.50
CA THR A 207 -41.59 3.39 -17.68
C THR A 207 -40.17 3.23 -17.15
N ILE A 208 -39.17 3.53 -17.99
CA ILE A 208 -37.75 3.49 -17.61
C ILE A 208 -37.45 4.58 -16.58
N LEU A 209 -37.96 5.80 -16.79
CA LEU A 209 -37.77 6.90 -15.84
C LEU A 209 -38.35 6.55 -14.46
N ASN A 210 -39.57 6.01 -14.42
CA ASN A 210 -40.20 5.56 -13.17
C ASN A 210 -39.41 4.44 -12.49
N TYR A 211 -38.90 3.48 -13.26
CA TYR A 211 -38.08 2.38 -12.74
C TYR A 211 -36.76 2.88 -12.15
N LEU A 212 -36.07 3.80 -12.84
CA LEU A 212 -34.82 4.37 -12.37
C LEU A 212 -35.03 5.22 -11.12
N ASN A 213 -36.06 6.08 -11.08
CA ASN A 213 -36.40 6.88 -9.90
C ASN A 213 -36.78 5.99 -8.70
N ALA A 214 -37.44 4.85 -8.92
CA ALA A 214 -37.76 3.90 -7.86
C ALA A 214 -36.50 3.24 -7.25
N ILE A 215 -35.47 3.02 -8.06
CA ILE A 215 -34.21 2.40 -7.63
C ILE A 215 -33.28 3.40 -6.95
N THR A 216 -33.14 4.59 -7.51
CA THR A 216 -32.30 5.67 -6.95
C THR A 216 -32.94 6.33 -5.73
N ARG A 217 -34.26 6.15 -5.53
CA ARG A 217 -35.09 6.89 -4.56
C ARG A 217 -34.95 8.41 -4.72
N GLN A 218 -34.63 8.86 -5.92
CA GLN A 218 -34.44 10.27 -6.27
C GLN A 218 -35.30 10.58 -7.50
N GLU A 219 -35.96 11.73 -7.48
CA GLU A 219 -36.73 12.21 -8.62
C GLU A 219 -35.77 12.85 -9.64
N SER A 220 -35.69 12.27 -10.83
CA SER A 220 -34.94 12.83 -11.97
C SER A 220 -35.89 13.16 -13.11
N LYS A 221 -35.55 14.20 -13.89
CA LYS A 221 -36.40 14.68 -14.99
C LYS A 221 -36.15 13.96 -16.30
N ASP A 222 -34.94 13.40 -16.46
CA ASP A 222 -34.50 12.70 -17.66
C ASP A 222 -33.82 11.37 -17.32
N ILE A 223 -33.87 10.41 -18.25
CA ILE A 223 -33.25 9.09 -18.13
C ILE A 223 -31.75 9.22 -17.95
N ALA A 224 -31.11 10.18 -18.64
CA ALA A 224 -29.68 10.43 -18.51
C ALA A 224 -29.31 10.90 -17.09
N GLU A 225 -30.12 11.77 -16.49
CA GLU A 225 -29.95 12.27 -15.13
C GLU A 225 -30.22 11.19 -14.08
N ALA A 226 -31.22 10.34 -14.32
CA ALA A 226 -31.50 9.19 -13.47
C ALA A 226 -30.39 8.13 -13.54
N ALA A 227 -29.81 7.90 -14.73
CA ALA A 227 -28.77 6.92 -14.95
C ALA A 227 -27.41 7.34 -14.36
N SER A 228 -27.11 8.64 -14.30
CA SER A 228 -25.88 9.13 -13.67
C SER A 228 -25.87 8.96 -12.14
N LYS A 229 -27.05 8.92 -11.51
CA LYS A 229 -27.23 8.79 -10.05
C LYS A 229 -27.29 7.33 -9.57
N LEU A 230 -27.07 6.35 -10.44
CA LEU A 230 -27.10 4.94 -10.07
C LEU A 230 -25.83 4.53 -9.32
N ASP A 231 -26.01 3.78 -8.22
CA ASP A 231 -24.90 3.09 -7.55
C ASP A 231 -24.36 1.93 -8.41
N ALA A 232 -23.11 1.50 -8.18
CA ALA A 232 -22.43 0.49 -8.98
C ALA A 232 -23.21 -0.84 -9.09
N LYS A 233 -23.86 -1.27 -7.99
CA LYS A 233 -24.70 -2.48 -7.98
C LYS A 233 -25.97 -2.29 -8.82
N GLN A 234 -26.60 -1.13 -8.73
CA GLN A 234 -27.84 -0.79 -9.44
C GLN A 234 -27.59 -0.65 -10.94
N ALA A 235 -26.48 0.01 -11.31
CA ALA A 235 -26.04 0.15 -12.69
C ALA A 235 -25.76 -1.21 -13.34
N THR A 236 -25.11 -2.13 -12.62
CA THR A 236 -24.82 -3.49 -13.12
C THR A 236 -26.10 -4.29 -13.35
N GLU A 237 -27.05 -4.25 -12.41
CA GLU A 237 -28.32 -4.97 -12.54
C GLU A 237 -29.18 -4.42 -13.68
N PHE A 238 -29.25 -3.09 -13.83
CA PHE A 238 -29.98 -2.45 -14.91
C PHE A 238 -29.36 -2.76 -16.28
N THR A 239 -28.04 -2.66 -16.40
CA THR A 239 -27.30 -3.00 -17.64
C THR A 239 -27.56 -4.46 -18.04
N ARG A 240 -27.56 -5.39 -17.08
CA ARG A 240 -27.88 -6.80 -17.32
C ARG A 240 -29.31 -6.97 -17.87
N LYS A 241 -30.30 -6.32 -17.23
CA LYS A 241 -31.72 -6.37 -17.66
C LYS A 241 -31.91 -5.82 -19.08
N VAL A 242 -31.26 -4.71 -19.42
CA VAL A 242 -31.33 -4.11 -20.76
C VAL A 242 -30.70 -5.03 -21.80
N ARG A 243 -29.53 -5.63 -21.51
CA ARG A 243 -28.87 -6.58 -22.42
C ARG A 243 -29.72 -7.83 -22.67
N GLU A 244 -30.27 -8.43 -21.62
CA GLU A 244 -31.18 -9.59 -21.73
C GLU A 244 -32.43 -9.25 -22.56
N ALA A 245 -32.98 -8.04 -22.38
CA ALA A 245 -34.13 -7.62 -23.18
C ALA A 245 -33.79 -7.39 -24.65
N VAL A 246 -32.59 -6.89 -24.98
CA VAL A 246 -32.15 -6.72 -26.36
C VAL A 246 -31.91 -8.08 -27.03
N GLU A 247 -31.37 -9.06 -26.29
CA GLU A 247 -31.18 -10.43 -26.79
C GLU A 247 -32.50 -11.17 -27.01
N MET A 248 -33.53 -10.90 -26.21
CA MET A 248 -34.86 -11.51 -26.32
C MET A 248 -35.81 -10.79 -27.29
N ALA A 249 -35.48 -9.57 -27.72
CA ALA A 249 -36.28 -8.75 -28.63
C ALA A 249 -35.90 -9.01 -30.08
#